data_AF-A0A1G7YGY7-F1
#
_entry.id   AF-A0A1G7YGY7-F1
#
_cell.length_a   1.000
_cell.length_b   1.000
_cell.length_c   1.000
_cell.angle_alpha   90.00
_cell.angle_beta   90.00
_cell.angle_gamma   90.00
#
_symmetry.space_group_name_H-M   'P 1'
#
loop_
_entity.id
_entity.type
_entity.pdbx_description
1 polymer ?
#
loop_
_entity_poly.entity_id
_entity_poly.type
_entity_poly.pdbx_seq_one_letter_code
_entity_poly.pdbx_strand_id
1 'polypeptide(L)'
;MEHYGTQHDEDHLIDASAPAIASNDLGTLDPVVHPEPALDFGASATHGKAKGGKKGATPAEPEVEDVDLKPLGPTHDENKGFMRFMPPLIKLMNRNGVPFNIDGSSGEITIGGFYQNGPMKLEIEANDDIVAIDKRDRRKVLKSYDDLVKLNFDWWRRATGKGNNVNPDRPWLDAFLEKNWVKRQVIFVPRDDQGPTDAD
;
A
#
# COMPACT_ATOMS: atom_id res chain seq x y z
N MET A 1 -24.61 -46.28 -53.99
CA MET A 1 -23.61 -47.32 -53.70
C MET A 1 -23.22 -47.12 -52.25
N GLU A 2 -23.79 -47.96 -51.41
CA GLU A 2 -23.60 -48.05 -49.98
C GLU A 2 -22.20 -48.58 -49.64
N HIS A 3 -21.72 -48.32 -48.42
CA HIS A 3 -20.93 -49.20 -47.52
C HIS A 3 -20.38 -48.32 -46.37
N TYR A 4 -21.04 -48.31 -45.19
CA TYR A 4 -20.74 -49.10 -43.97
C TYR A 4 -19.32 -48.88 -43.42
N GLY A 5 -19.17 -48.18 -42.29
CA GLY A 5 -18.91 -48.76 -40.95
C GLY A 5 -17.70 -48.02 -40.35
N THR A 6 -17.46 -47.82 -39.05
CA THR A 6 -17.88 -48.53 -37.84
C THR A 6 -17.60 -47.59 -36.65
N GLN A 7 -18.53 -47.53 -35.69
CA GLN A 7 -18.33 -46.90 -34.38
C GLN A 7 -17.32 -47.70 -33.56
N HIS A 8 -16.46 -47.00 -32.81
CA HIS A 8 -15.79 -47.57 -31.64
C HIS A 8 -16.14 -46.72 -30.42
N ASP A 9 -17.01 -47.28 -29.60
CA ASP A 9 -17.16 -46.98 -28.18
C ASP A 9 -15.87 -47.43 -27.47
N GLU A 10 -15.28 -46.55 -26.67
CA GLU A 10 -14.47 -46.94 -25.52
C GLU A 10 -14.84 -46.07 -24.32
N ASP A 11 -15.74 -46.63 -23.51
CA ASP A 11 -16.02 -46.25 -22.14
C ASP A 11 -14.73 -46.35 -21.30
N HIS A 12 -14.12 -45.22 -20.95
CA HIS A 12 -13.16 -45.17 -19.84
C HIS A 12 -13.88 -44.81 -18.55
N LEU A 13 -14.35 -45.88 -17.89
CA LEU A 13 -14.73 -45.91 -16.49
C LEU A 13 -13.48 -45.63 -15.64
N ILE A 14 -13.35 -44.40 -15.11
CA ILE A 14 -12.32 -44.08 -14.12
C ILE A 14 -12.96 -44.23 -12.73
N ASP A 15 -12.73 -45.39 -12.14
CA ASP A 15 -13.01 -45.68 -10.73
C ASP A 15 -12.01 -44.93 -9.84
N ALA A 16 -12.42 -43.78 -9.33
CA ALA A 16 -11.67 -43.03 -8.32
C ALA A 16 -12.27 -43.29 -6.93
N SER A 17 -11.96 -44.48 -6.40
CA SER A 17 -12.06 -44.79 -4.98
C SER A 17 -11.21 -43.80 -4.17
N ALA A 18 -11.87 -42.90 -3.45
CA ALA A 18 -11.24 -41.99 -2.51
C ALA A 18 -11.15 -42.65 -1.12
N PRO A 19 -9.96 -42.81 -0.51
CA PRO A 19 -9.87 -43.17 0.89
C PRO A 19 -10.23 -41.97 1.78
N ALA A 20 -11.20 -42.20 2.66
CA ALA A 20 -11.57 -41.30 3.74
C ALA A 20 -10.36 -40.96 4.62
N ILE A 21 -9.99 -39.68 4.67
CA ILE A 21 -8.95 -39.17 5.56
C ILE A 21 -9.58 -39.06 6.95
N ALA A 22 -8.96 -39.77 7.88
CA ALA A 22 -9.30 -39.81 9.29
C ALA A 22 -9.28 -38.42 9.93
N SER A 23 -10.35 -38.11 10.66
CA SER A 23 -10.40 -37.02 11.64
C SER A 23 -9.37 -37.27 12.74
N ASN A 24 -8.36 -36.41 12.82
CA ASN A 24 -7.60 -36.20 14.04
C ASN A 24 -8.24 -35.02 14.79
N ASP A 25 -9.08 -35.39 15.76
CA ASP A 25 -9.51 -34.55 16.86
C ASP A 25 -8.28 -34.30 17.76
N LEU A 26 -7.80 -33.06 17.75
CA LEU A 26 -6.67 -32.63 18.57
C LEU A 26 -7.05 -31.34 19.30
N GLY A 27 -7.37 -31.50 20.57
CA GLY A 27 -6.96 -30.58 21.62
C GLY A 27 -7.87 -29.39 21.85
N THR A 28 -8.85 -29.58 22.73
CA THR A 28 -9.33 -28.55 23.64
C THR A 28 -8.14 -27.95 24.39
N LEU A 29 -7.76 -26.73 24.05
CA LEU A 29 -6.90 -25.88 24.89
C LEU A 29 -7.74 -24.68 25.31
N ASP A 30 -8.08 -24.69 26.59
CA ASP A 30 -8.69 -23.59 27.32
C ASP A 30 -7.92 -22.28 27.09
N PRO A 31 -8.58 -21.14 26.81
CA PRO A 31 -7.92 -19.86 26.90
C PRO A 31 -7.67 -19.53 28.37
N VAL A 32 -6.40 -19.62 28.79
CA VAL A 32 -5.92 -19.02 30.03
C VAL A 32 -6.21 -17.51 29.96
N VAL A 33 -7.23 -17.12 30.70
CA VAL A 33 -7.57 -15.73 31.03
C VAL A 33 -6.40 -15.16 31.83
N HIS A 34 -5.57 -14.35 31.19
CA HIS A 34 -4.67 -13.44 31.89
C HIS A 34 -5.44 -12.16 32.19
N PRO A 35 -5.80 -11.87 33.45
CA PRO A 35 -6.27 -10.53 33.81
C PRO A 35 -5.09 -9.55 33.68
N GLU A 36 -5.24 -8.55 32.80
CA GLU A 36 -4.34 -7.40 32.72
C GLU A 36 -4.29 -6.68 34.09
N PRO A 37 -3.11 -6.32 34.61
CA PRO A 37 -3.03 -5.43 35.75
C PRO A 37 -3.43 -4.01 35.31
N ALA A 38 -4.47 -3.48 35.94
CA ALA A 38 -4.89 -2.10 35.83
C ALA A 38 -3.72 -1.16 36.17
N LEU A 39 -3.26 -0.41 35.17
CA LEU A 39 -2.34 0.72 35.37
C LEU A 39 -3.16 1.92 35.86
N ASP A 40 -3.23 2.01 37.18
CA ASP A 40 -3.76 3.14 37.94
C ASP A 40 -2.78 4.33 37.82
N PHE A 41 -3.04 5.23 36.87
CA PHE A 41 -2.36 6.52 36.83
C PHE A 41 -3.15 7.50 37.70
N GLY A 42 -2.85 7.44 38.99
CA GLY A 42 -3.30 8.42 39.97
C GLY A 42 -2.99 9.84 39.53
N ALA A 43 -4.04 10.65 39.45
CA ALA A 43 -3.93 12.10 39.43
C ALA A 43 -3.32 12.57 40.76
N SER A 44 -2.24 13.34 40.71
CA SER A 44 -1.87 14.21 41.82
C SER A 44 -1.32 15.52 41.30
N ALA A 45 -1.81 16.57 41.93
CA ALA A 45 -1.78 17.93 41.47
C ALA A 45 -0.71 18.76 42.21
N THR A 46 -0.16 19.74 41.49
CA THR A 46 0.27 21.08 41.94
C THR A 46 1.54 21.23 42.81
N HIS A 47 2.51 22.02 42.34
CA HIS A 47 2.83 23.40 42.78
C HIS A 47 4.25 23.79 42.33
N GLY A 48 4.36 24.85 41.51
CA GLY A 48 5.66 25.34 41.03
C GLY A 48 5.58 26.77 40.47
N LYS A 49 5.48 27.75 41.37
CA LYS A 49 5.68 29.21 41.24
C LYS A 49 5.98 29.80 39.85
N ALA A 50 5.09 30.70 39.42
CA ALA A 50 5.37 31.76 38.48
C ALA A 50 6.21 32.89 39.10
N LYS A 51 7.21 33.40 38.36
CA LYS A 51 7.66 34.80 38.37
C LYS A 51 8.64 35.02 37.21
N GLY A 52 8.35 35.99 36.34
CA GLY A 52 9.33 36.52 35.39
C GLY A 52 8.74 36.90 34.05
N GLY A 53 8.15 38.09 33.98
CA GLY A 53 7.76 38.69 32.72
C GLY A 53 8.98 39.08 31.87
N LYS A 54 8.93 38.73 30.59
CA LYS A 54 9.61 39.47 29.53
C LYS A 54 8.71 39.41 28.31
N LYS A 55 8.06 40.55 28.02
CA LYS A 55 7.40 40.78 26.72
C LYS A 55 8.50 40.85 25.68
N GLY A 56 8.79 39.73 25.04
CA GLY A 56 9.63 39.62 23.86
C GLY A 56 8.75 39.14 22.73
N ALA A 57 8.70 39.93 21.66
CA ALA A 57 8.11 39.72 20.35
C ALA A 57 7.39 38.38 20.13
N THR A 58 6.11 38.46 19.76
CA THR A 58 5.41 37.41 19.02
C THR A 58 6.36 36.95 17.90
N PRO A 59 6.86 35.70 17.92
CA PRO A 59 7.57 35.17 16.77
C PRO A 59 6.58 35.27 15.61
N ALA A 60 6.98 35.94 14.53
CA ALA A 60 6.24 35.84 13.29
C ALA A 60 6.00 34.35 13.04
N GLU A 61 4.73 33.95 12.97
CA GLU A 61 4.38 32.60 12.54
C GLU A 61 5.14 32.38 11.23
N PRO A 62 6.04 31.39 11.15
CA PRO A 62 6.64 31.08 9.88
C PRO A 62 5.47 30.76 8.94
N GLU A 63 5.44 31.41 7.78
CA GLU A 63 4.70 30.90 6.63
C GLU A 63 5.22 29.47 6.41
N VAL A 64 4.55 28.51 7.04
CA VAL A 64 4.49 27.16 6.52
C VAL A 64 3.87 27.36 5.15
N GLU A 65 4.71 27.41 4.12
CA GLU A 65 4.28 27.05 2.78
C GLU A 65 3.66 25.66 2.94
N ASP A 66 2.36 25.62 3.21
CA ASP A 66 1.52 24.48 2.95
C ASP A 66 1.69 24.25 1.47
N VAL A 67 2.69 23.46 1.11
CA VAL A 67 2.90 22.97 -0.24
C VAL A 67 1.55 22.42 -0.63
N ASP A 68 0.85 23.13 -1.51
CA ASP A 68 -0.49 22.80 -1.97
C ASP A 68 -0.33 21.53 -2.81
N LEU A 69 -0.24 20.40 -2.09
CA LEU A 69 -0.01 19.08 -2.64
C LEU A 69 -1.33 18.62 -3.21
N LYS A 70 -1.74 19.26 -4.31
CA LYS A 70 -2.82 18.74 -5.13
C LYS A 70 -2.49 17.28 -5.47
N PRO A 71 -3.49 16.38 -5.37
CA PRO A 71 -3.30 14.99 -5.73
C PRO A 71 -2.74 14.92 -7.14
N LEU A 72 -1.81 14.00 -7.35
CA LEU A 72 -1.19 13.84 -8.66
C LEU A 72 -2.28 13.57 -9.71
N GLY A 73 -2.14 14.22 -10.86
CA GLY A 73 -3.05 14.01 -11.98
C GLY A 73 -2.98 12.56 -12.49
N PRO A 74 -3.97 12.14 -13.30
CA PRO A 74 -4.02 10.77 -13.78
C PRO A 74 -2.77 10.36 -14.56
N THR A 75 -2.30 9.14 -14.37
CA THR A 75 -1.08 8.61 -15.01
C THR A 75 -1.25 8.42 -16.53
N HIS A 76 -2.46 8.07 -16.97
CA HIS A 76 -2.85 7.78 -18.35
C HIS A 76 -4.22 8.41 -18.67
N ASP A 77 -4.48 8.68 -19.95
CA ASP A 77 -5.78 9.19 -20.43
C ASP A 77 -6.83 8.07 -20.43
N GLU A 78 -7.85 8.17 -19.58
CA GLU A 78 -8.92 7.16 -19.44
C GLU A 78 -9.73 6.93 -20.73
N ASN A 79 -9.81 7.94 -21.60
CA ASN A 79 -10.63 7.88 -22.80
C ASN A 79 -9.91 7.24 -24.00
N LYS A 80 -8.62 6.91 -23.85
CA LYS A 80 -7.79 6.38 -24.94
C LYS A 80 -7.39 4.93 -24.72
N GLY A 81 -7.32 4.21 -25.84
CA GLY A 81 -6.68 2.90 -25.92
C GLY A 81 -7.23 1.87 -24.93
N PHE A 82 -6.31 1.14 -24.33
CA PHE A 82 -6.56 -0.03 -23.47
C PHE A 82 -7.25 0.33 -22.13
N MET A 83 -7.12 1.57 -21.65
CA MET A 83 -7.70 2.03 -20.37
C MET A 83 -9.23 1.96 -20.31
N ARG A 84 -9.92 1.97 -21.46
CA ARG A 84 -11.39 1.88 -21.52
C ARG A 84 -11.91 0.52 -21.05
N PHE A 85 -11.15 -0.53 -21.34
CA PHE A 85 -11.51 -1.92 -21.02
C PHE A 85 -10.91 -2.41 -19.70
N MET A 86 -10.13 -1.57 -19.04
CA MET A 86 -9.54 -1.94 -17.75
C MET A 86 -10.59 -2.07 -16.65
N PRO A 87 -10.36 -3.00 -15.69
CA PRO A 87 -11.20 -3.13 -14.51
C PRO A 87 -11.28 -1.82 -13.69
N PRO A 88 -12.34 -1.64 -12.90
CA PRO A 88 -12.58 -0.41 -12.12
C PRO A 88 -11.41 -0.03 -11.21
N LEU A 89 -10.73 -1.01 -10.62
CA LEU A 89 -9.62 -0.77 -9.71
C LEU A 89 -8.40 -0.16 -10.42
N ILE A 90 -8.07 -0.60 -11.64
CA ILE A 90 -6.97 0.00 -12.43
C ILE A 90 -7.31 1.44 -12.82
N LYS A 91 -8.57 1.73 -13.16
CA LYS A 91 -9.03 3.10 -13.43
C LYS A 91 -8.92 3.97 -12.18
N LEU A 92 -9.26 3.43 -11.01
CA LEU A 92 -9.10 4.15 -9.74
C LEU A 92 -7.63 4.42 -9.41
N MET A 93 -6.74 3.45 -9.62
CA MET A 93 -5.29 3.65 -9.49
C MET A 93 -4.79 4.77 -10.41
N ASN A 94 -5.27 4.79 -11.65
CA ASN A 94 -4.94 5.83 -12.61
C ASN A 94 -5.35 7.21 -12.13
N ARG A 95 -6.57 7.38 -11.62
CA ARG A 95 -7.08 8.65 -11.08
C ARG A 95 -6.26 9.17 -9.90
N ASN A 96 -5.75 8.27 -9.07
CA ASN A 96 -4.92 8.60 -7.91
C ASN A 96 -3.44 8.80 -8.28
N GLY A 97 -3.08 8.83 -9.57
CA GLY A 97 -1.72 9.09 -10.03
C GLY A 97 -0.72 7.98 -9.70
N VAL A 98 -1.18 6.75 -9.49
CA VAL A 98 -0.28 5.62 -9.21
C VAL A 98 0.59 5.35 -10.44
N PRO A 99 1.92 5.27 -10.30
CA PRO A 99 2.81 4.99 -11.42
C PRO A 99 2.74 3.51 -11.80
N PHE A 100 2.06 3.21 -12.89
CA PHE A 100 2.05 1.89 -13.50
C PHE A 100 2.35 1.96 -15.00
N ASN A 101 2.96 0.90 -15.51
CA ASN A 101 3.28 0.71 -16.91
C ASN A 101 2.49 -0.49 -17.46
N ILE A 102 2.13 -0.42 -18.74
CA ILE A 102 1.45 -1.50 -19.46
C ILE A 102 2.37 -1.90 -20.61
N ASP A 103 2.81 -3.15 -20.63
CA ASP A 103 3.51 -3.68 -21.80
C ASP A 103 2.50 -3.94 -22.92
N GLY A 104 2.58 -3.15 -23.99
CA GLY A 104 1.69 -3.25 -25.14
C GLY A 104 1.81 -4.55 -25.94
N SER A 105 2.86 -5.35 -25.69
CA SER A 105 3.08 -6.63 -26.37
C SER A 105 2.49 -7.82 -25.59
N SER A 106 2.65 -7.85 -24.27
CA SER A 106 2.19 -8.94 -23.41
C SER A 106 0.88 -8.64 -22.67
N GLY A 107 0.47 -7.37 -22.59
CA GLY A 107 -0.63 -6.93 -21.74
C GLY A 107 -0.28 -6.90 -20.26
N GLU A 108 0.98 -7.16 -19.88
CA GLU A 108 1.42 -7.17 -18.49
C GLU A 108 1.38 -5.75 -17.89
N ILE A 109 0.72 -5.62 -16.74
CA ILE A 109 0.66 -4.37 -15.99
C ILE A 109 1.66 -4.45 -14.86
N THR A 110 2.54 -3.46 -14.74
CA THR A 110 3.54 -3.38 -13.66
C THR A 110 3.38 -2.08 -12.88
N ILE A 111 3.40 -2.15 -11.55
CA ILE A 111 3.34 -1.00 -10.66
C ILE A 111 4.71 -0.76 -10.01
N GLY A 112 5.17 0.49 -10.02
CA GLY A 112 6.37 0.94 -9.32
C GLY A 112 6.16 1.27 -7.83
N GLY A 113 7.23 1.65 -7.15
CA GLY A 113 7.15 2.18 -5.78
C GLY A 113 7.04 1.14 -4.65
N PHE A 114 7.37 -0.13 -4.91
CA PHE A 114 7.38 -1.21 -3.90
C PHE A 114 8.78 -1.47 -3.29
N TYR A 115 9.68 -0.47 -3.33
CA TYR A 115 10.98 -0.43 -2.65
C TYR A 115 11.82 -1.70 -2.84
N GLN A 116 12.23 -2.38 -1.75
CA GLN A 116 13.02 -3.60 -1.77
C GLN A 116 12.37 -4.75 -2.54
N ASN A 117 11.05 -4.72 -2.76
CA ASN A 117 10.35 -5.74 -3.51
C ASN A 117 10.48 -5.56 -5.04
N GLY A 118 10.90 -4.38 -5.52
CA GLY A 118 10.92 -4.07 -6.94
C GLY A 118 9.50 -3.89 -7.52
N PRO A 119 9.38 -3.68 -8.85
CA PRO A 119 8.08 -3.50 -9.49
C PRO A 119 7.19 -4.74 -9.27
N MET A 120 5.91 -4.49 -9.00
CA MET A 120 4.91 -5.53 -8.76
C MET A 120 4.10 -5.76 -10.02
N LYS A 121 3.87 -7.02 -10.38
CA LYS A 121 3.02 -7.35 -11.53
C LYS A 121 1.56 -7.39 -11.09
N LEU A 122 0.67 -6.95 -11.96
CA LEU A 122 -0.76 -7.11 -11.80
C LEU A 122 -1.30 -8.02 -12.91
N GLU A 123 -2.05 -9.01 -12.49
CA GLU A 123 -2.78 -9.91 -13.37
C GLU A 123 -4.28 -9.69 -13.19
N ILE A 124 -5.01 -9.66 -14.30
CA ILE A 124 -6.48 -9.54 -14.30
C ILE A 124 -7.02 -10.96 -14.50
N GLU A 125 -7.71 -11.49 -13.49
CA GLU A 125 -8.36 -12.79 -13.57
C GLU A 125 -9.76 -12.69 -14.21
N ALA A 126 -10.36 -13.84 -14.54
CA ALA A 126 -11.60 -13.92 -15.32
C ALA A 126 -12.83 -13.21 -14.70
N ASN A 127 -12.79 -12.88 -13.42
CA ASN A 127 -13.87 -12.20 -12.69
C ASN A 127 -13.61 -10.70 -12.49
N ASP A 128 -12.73 -10.08 -13.28
CA ASP A 128 -12.20 -8.72 -13.06
C ASP A 128 -11.46 -8.53 -11.73
N ASP A 129 -11.16 -9.64 -11.03
CA ASP A 129 -10.31 -9.65 -9.85
C ASP A 129 -8.88 -9.34 -10.25
N ILE A 130 -8.21 -8.48 -9.48
CA ILE A 130 -6.82 -8.13 -9.72
C ILE A 130 -5.94 -8.84 -8.71
N VAL A 131 -4.95 -9.55 -9.22
CA VAL A 131 -3.96 -10.27 -8.43
C VAL A 131 -2.63 -9.55 -8.52
N ALA A 132 -2.14 -9.09 -7.38
CA ALA A 132 -0.79 -8.57 -7.25
C ALA A 132 0.20 -9.73 -7.08
N ILE A 133 1.23 -9.76 -7.92
CA ILE A 133 2.29 -10.77 -7.92
C ILE A 133 3.61 -10.10 -7.59
N ASP A 134 4.24 -10.54 -6.50
CA ASP A 134 5.54 -10.00 -6.08
C ASP A 134 6.71 -10.67 -6.80
N LYS A 135 7.94 -10.17 -6.58
CA LYS A 135 9.16 -10.74 -7.19
C LYS A 135 9.48 -12.18 -6.76
N ARG A 136 8.76 -12.72 -5.77
CA ARG A 136 8.88 -14.09 -5.27
C ARG A 136 7.68 -14.93 -5.71
N ASP A 137 6.94 -14.47 -6.72
CA ASP A 137 5.73 -15.08 -7.27
C ASP A 137 4.62 -15.30 -6.25
N ARG A 138 4.63 -14.56 -5.13
CA ARG A 138 3.53 -14.60 -4.16
C ARG A 138 2.38 -13.77 -4.69
N ARG A 139 1.23 -14.43 -4.79
CA ARG A 139 -0.02 -13.85 -5.30
C ARG A 139 -0.86 -13.31 -4.15
N LYS A 140 -1.39 -12.10 -4.31
CA LYS A 140 -2.34 -11.49 -3.38
C LYS A 140 -3.49 -10.86 -4.16
N VAL A 141 -4.70 -11.34 -3.90
CA VAL A 141 -5.92 -10.76 -4.48
C VAL A 141 -6.16 -9.38 -3.88
N LEU A 142 -6.39 -8.39 -4.73
CA LEU A 142 -6.72 -7.02 -4.38
C LEU A 142 -8.22 -6.79 -4.65
N LYS A 143 -8.99 -6.55 -3.59
CA LYS A 143 -10.43 -6.28 -3.71
C LYS A 143 -10.72 -4.79 -3.79
N SER A 144 -9.78 -3.96 -3.35
CA SER A 144 -9.93 -2.53 -3.26
C SER A 144 -8.60 -1.81 -3.47
N TYR A 145 -8.68 -0.50 -3.74
CA TYR A 145 -7.50 0.37 -3.79
C TYR A 145 -6.80 0.42 -2.43
N ASP A 146 -7.56 0.37 -1.35
CA ASP A 146 -7.04 0.34 0.01
C ASP A 146 -6.18 -0.89 0.28
N ASP A 147 -6.50 -2.05 -0.29
CA ASP A 147 -5.67 -3.25 -0.18
C ASP A 147 -4.30 -3.07 -0.85
N LEU A 148 -4.26 -2.36 -1.98
CA LEU A 148 -3.05 -2.02 -2.70
C LEU A 148 -2.20 -1.02 -1.90
N VAL A 149 -2.82 0.04 -1.37
CA VAL A 149 -2.14 1.03 -0.54
C VAL A 149 -1.58 0.37 0.72
N LYS A 150 -2.36 -0.50 1.38
CA LYS A 150 -1.90 -1.28 2.53
C LYS A 150 -0.72 -2.18 2.17
N LEU A 151 -0.79 -2.85 1.02
CA LEU A 151 0.31 -3.69 0.54
C LEU A 151 1.58 -2.86 0.32
N ASN A 152 1.48 -1.68 -0.28
CA ASN A 152 2.62 -0.78 -0.45
C ASN A 152 3.20 -0.31 0.89
N PHE A 153 2.33 0.07 1.83
CA PHE A 153 2.72 0.48 3.17
C PHE A 153 3.48 -0.61 3.94
N ASP A 154 3.04 -1.86 3.85
CA ASP A 154 3.73 -2.99 4.49
C ASP A 154 5.16 -3.16 3.94
N TRP A 155 5.34 -2.96 2.64
CA TRP A 155 6.67 -2.97 2.01
C TRP A 155 7.51 -1.77 2.40
N TRP A 156 6.92 -0.58 2.43
CA TRP A 156 7.57 0.65 2.88
C TRP A 156 8.09 0.52 4.32
N ARG A 157 7.27 -0.01 5.24
CA ARG A 157 7.66 -0.23 6.64
C ARG A 157 8.83 -1.19 6.78
N ARG A 158 8.88 -2.23 5.95
CA ARG A 158 10.01 -3.18 5.93
C ARG A 158 11.27 -2.54 5.34
N ALA A 159 11.12 -1.67 4.35
CA ALA A 159 12.22 -0.94 3.74
C ALA A 159 12.81 0.14 4.68
N THR A 160 11.96 0.78 5.48
CA THR A 160 12.31 1.89 6.39
C THR A 160 12.82 1.41 7.76
N GLY A 161 13.49 0.24 7.79
CA GLY A 161 14.02 -0.38 9.00
C GLY A 161 15.22 0.35 9.60
N LYS A 162 15.77 -0.16 10.72
CA LYS A 162 16.87 0.45 11.47
C LYS A 162 18.04 0.87 10.56
N GLY A 163 18.14 2.17 10.28
CA GLY A 163 19.26 2.80 9.57
C GLY A 163 19.01 3.18 8.10
N ASN A 164 17.85 2.87 7.53
CA ASN A 164 17.53 3.30 6.16
C ASN A 164 16.15 3.97 6.12
N ASN A 165 16.11 5.28 5.88
CA ASN A 165 14.86 6.01 5.70
C ASN A 165 14.61 6.16 4.21
N VAL A 166 13.61 5.43 3.71
CA VAL A 166 13.16 5.56 2.32
C VAL A 166 11.90 6.40 2.32
N ASN A 167 11.90 7.49 1.57
CA ASN A 167 10.69 8.29 1.42
C ASN A 167 9.74 7.61 0.42
N PRO A 168 8.45 7.45 0.75
CA PRO A 168 7.48 6.96 -0.22
C PRO A 168 7.36 7.89 -1.43
N ASP A 169 7.06 7.32 -2.60
CA ASP A 169 6.66 8.15 -3.74
C ASP A 169 5.36 8.88 -3.39
N ARG A 170 5.20 10.07 -3.95
CA ARG A 170 4.11 11.00 -3.62
C ARG A 170 2.69 10.41 -3.64
N PRO A 171 2.27 9.60 -4.65
CA PRO A 171 0.92 9.02 -4.62
C PRO A 171 0.71 8.08 -3.43
N TRP A 172 1.76 7.36 -3.01
CA TRP A 172 1.72 6.51 -1.82
C TRP A 172 1.75 7.33 -0.55
N LEU A 173 2.60 8.36 -0.49
CA LEU A 173 2.69 9.27 0.65
C LEU A 173 1.36 9.95 0.95
N ASP A 174 0.69 10.48 -0.09
CA ASP A 174 -0.60 11.16 0.03
C ASP A 174 -1.66 10.21 0.60
N ALA A 175 -1.72 8.97 0.08
CA ALA A 175 -2.63 7.94 0.59
C ALA A 175 -2.30 7.52 2.03
N PHE A 176 -1.03 7.49 2.42
CA PHE A 176 -0.63 7.16 3.79
C PHE A 176 -0.98 8.28 4.77
N LEU A 177 -0.88 9.54 4.34
CA LEU A 177 -1.24 10.72 5.13
C LEU A 177 -2.75 10.78 5.36
N GLU A 178 -3.55 10.56 4.32
CA GLU A 178 -5.02 10.53 4.42
C GLU A 178 -5.48 9.47 5.43
N LYS A 179 -4.80 8.32 5.48
CA LYS A 179 -5.09 7.22 6.42
C LYS A 179 -4.43 7.38 7.79
N ASN A 180 -3.72 8.48 8.05
CA ASN A 180 -2.96 8.73 9.28
C ASN A 180 -1.93 7.64 9.62
N TRP A 181 -1.39 6.95 8.61
CA TRP A 181 -0.39 5.89 8.80
C TRP A 181 1.03 6.43 8.92
N VAL A 182 1.26 7.63 8.39
CA VAL A 182 2.51 8.38 8.53
C VAL A 182 2.20 9.79 9.02
N LYS A 183 3.15 10.40 9.72
CA LYS A 183 3.07 11.80 10.17
C LYS A 183 4.12 12.61 9.44
N ARG A 184 3.77 13.82 9.01
CA ARG A 184 4.74 14.77 8.47
C ARG A 184 5.65 15.23 9.61
N GLN A 185 6.95 15.10 9.40
CA GLN A 185 7.95 15.76 10.23
C GLN A 185 8.47 16.97 9.46
N VAL A 186 8.30 18.16 10.03
CA VAL A 186 8.89 19.39 9.50
C VAL A 186 10.22 19.57 10.21
N ILE A 187 11.31 19.55 9.44
CA ILE A 187 12.64 19.87 9.96
C ILE A 187 12.88 21.34 9.65
N PHE A 188 12.97 22.16 10.70
CA PHE A 188 13.37 23.55 10.58
C PHE A 188 14.89 23.58 10.36
N VAL A 189 15.31 23.97 9.16
CA VAL A 189 16.73 24.25 8.88
C VAL A 189 16.96 25.72 9.18
N PRO A 190 17.79 26.07 10.20
CA PRO A 190 18.18 27.46 10.42
C PRO A 190 18.84 27.99 9.15
N ARG A 191 18.40 29.16 8.68
CA ARG A 191 19.14 29.94 7.68
C ARG A 191 20.37 30.53 8.38
N ASP A 192 21.40 29.71 8.57
CA ASP A 192 22.71 30.25 8.92
C ASP A 192 23.38 30.76 7.62
N ASP A 193 23.74 32.04 7.64
CA ASP A 193 24.74 32.70 6.79
C ASP A 193 24.48 32.82 5.27
N GLN A 194 23.37 33.45 4.85
CA GLN A 194 23.50 34.36 3.71
C GLN A 194 24.28 35.59 4.16
N GLY A 195 25.61 35.47 4.14
CA GLY A 195 26.51 36.61 4.25
C GLY A 195 26.13 37.69 3.22
N PRO A 196 26.37 38.98 3.52
CA PRO A 196 26.03 40.06 2.62
C PRO A 196 26.60 39.76 1.25
N THR A 197 25.73 39.69 0.25
CA THR A 197 26.14 39.59 -1.14
C THR A 197 26.85 40.89 -1.43
N ASP A 198 28.18 40.85 -1.58
CA ASP A 198 28.99 42.00 -1.91
C ASP A 198 28.37 42.68 -3.15
N ALA A 199 27.90 43.90 -2.94
CA ALA A 199 27.56 44.81 -4.00
C ALA A 199 28.86 45.49 -4.44
N ASP A 200 29.36 45.10 -5.62
CA ASP A 200 30.21 45.91 -6.49
C ASP A 200 29.85 45.62 -7.96
#